data_AF-W4M0X9-F1
#
_entry.id   AF-W4M0X9-F1
#
_cell.length_a   1.000
_cell.length_b   1.000
_cell.length_c   1.000
_cell.angle_alpha   90.00
_cell.angle_beta   90.00
_cell.angle_gamma   90.00
#
_symmetry.space_group_name_H-M   'P 1'
#
loop_
_entity.id
_entity.type
_entity.pdbx_description
1 polymer ?
#
loop_
_entity_poly.entity_id
_entity_poly.type
_entity_poly.pdbx_seq_one_letter_code
_entity_poly.pdbx_strand_id
1 'polypeptide(L)'
;MNDAFRLVQRTVTAATYDREAARQRLADRSLPKTLHNLEETAPSFRLDQPLETAINMALAVGAPLLVTGEPGTGKTQVAWYLGWYFKIPVYVYQVRSAATTDDMKYDFDAVVYLRHA
;
A
#
# COMPACT_ATOMS: atom_id res chain seq x y z
N MET A 1 7.67 31.03 -1.58
CA MET A 1 6.74 29.94 -1.95
C MET A 1 7.43 29.13 -3.04
N ASN A 2 7.99 27.97 -2.69
CA ASN A 2 8.77 27.16 -3.63
C ASN A 2 7.80 26.56 -4.65
N ASP A 3 8.01 26.79 -5.95
CA ASP A 3 7.12 26.32 -7.01
C ASP A 3 7.31 24.82 -7.23
N ALA A 4 6.64 24.01 -6.39
CA ALA A 4 6.75 22.55 -6.36
C ALA A 4 6.41 21.88 -7.70
N PHE A 5 5.71 22.58 -8.59
CA PHE A 5 5.29 22.08 -9.90
C PHE A 5 6.23 22.49 -11.05
N ARG A 6 7.30 23.25 -10.78
CA ARG A 6 8.29 23.69 -11.79
C ARG A 6 9.69 23.09 -11.55
N LEU A 7 9.76 21.77 -11.47
CA LEU A 7 11.02 21.03 -11.36
C LEU A 7 11.82 21.04 -12.67
N VAL A 8 11.15 20.94 -13.82
CA VAL A 8 11.79 21.00 -15.15
C VAL A 8 11.64 22.41 -15.71
N GLN A 9 12.74 22.99 -16.19
CA GLN A 9 12.77 24.32 -16.81
C GLN A 9 13.21 24.18 -18.27
N ARG A 10 12.61 24.98 -19.16
CA ARG A 10 12.95 24.94 -20.59
C ARG A 10 14.36 25.46 -20.81
N THR A 11 15.26 24.62 -21.30
CA THR A 11 16.63 25.00 -21.64
C THR A 11 16.68 25.62 -23.03
N VAL A 12 17.08 26.88 -23.14
CA VAL A 12 17.25 27.58 -24.44
C VAL A 12 18.59 27.24 -25.09
N THR A 13 19.59 26.82 -24.31
CA THR A 13 20.93 26.44 -24.80
C THR A 13 21.50 25.31 -23.95
N ALA A 14 22.04 24.27 -24.59
CA ALA A 14 22.55 23.09 -23.90
C ALA A 14 23.85 23.37 -23.11
N ALA A 15 24.65 24.37 -23.53
CA ALA A 15 25.94 24.70 -22.94
C ALA A 15 25.84 25.44 -21.58
N THR A 16 24.70 26.08 -21.29
CA THR A 16 24.47 26.86 -20.06
C THR A 16 23.56 26.14 -19.05
N TYR A 17 23.18 24.89 -19.32
CA TYR A 17 22.30 24.15 -18.43
C TYR A 17 23.06 23.55 -17.24
N ASP A 18 22.76 24.07 -16.04
CA ASP A 18 23.27 23.54 -14.78
C ASP A 18 22.48 22.30 -14.34
N ARG A 19 23.12 21.13 -14.51
CA ARG A 19 22.57 19.84 -14.10
C ARG A 19 22.55 19.66 -12.58
N GLU A 20 23.51 20.23 -11.87
CA GLU A 20 23.63 20.09 -10.41
C GLU A 20 22.50 20.88 -9.73
N ALA A 21 22.25 22.12 -10.16
CA ALA A 21 21.12 22.90 -9.66
C ALA A 21 19.75 22.25 -9.98
N ALA A 22 19.61 21.57 -11.13
CA ALA A 22 18.41 20.82 -11.45
C ALA A 22 18.24 19.59 -10.55
N ARG A 23 19.33 18.86 -10.28
CA ARG A 23 19.34 17.71 -9.37
C ARG A 23 19.00 18.11 -7.94
N GLN A 24 19.51 19.25 -7.47
CA GLN A 24 19.22 19.75 -6.13
C GLN A 24 17.73 20.07 -5.97
N ARG A 25 17.12 20.76 -6.96
CA ARG A 25 15.66 21.00 -6.95
C ARG A 25 14.83 19.72 -6.92
N LEU A 26 15.29 18.68 -7.62
CA LEU A 26 14.66 17.37 -7.57
C LEU A 26 14.78 16.75 -6.17
N ALA A 27 15.95 16.86 -5.53
CA ALA A 27 16.20 16.30 -4.20
C ALA A 27 15.41 17.02 -3.10
N ASP A 28 15.28 18.35 -3.20
CA ASP A 28 14.59 19.18 -2.20
C ASP A 28 13.05 19.07 -2.25
N ARG A 29 12.50 18.31 -3.21
CA ARG A 29 11.04 18.14 -3.33
C ARG A 29 10.50 17.32 -2.15
N SER A 30 9.46 17.82 -1.51
CA SER A 30 8.69 17.04 -0.55
C SER A 30 7.67 16.19 -1.29
N LEU A 31 7.82 14.88 -1.25
CA LEU A 31 6.82 13.94 -1.72
C LEU A 31 5.81 13.66 -0.59
N PRO A 32 4.50 13.62 -0.87
CA PRO A 32 3.54 13.15 0.12
C PRO A 32 3.83 11.69 0.44
N LYS A 33 3.86 11.38 1.74
CA LYS A 33 4.16 10.02 2.22
C LYS A 33 3.14 8.98 1.75
N THR A 34 1.94 9.44 1.37
CA THR A 34 0.86 8.64 0.80
C THR A 34 1.15 8.06 -0.59
N LEU A 35 2.20 8.50 -1.30
CA LEU A 35 2.44 8.06 -2.69
C LEU A 35 2.61 6.54 -2.86
N HIS A 36 3.19 5.87 -1.86
CA HIS A 36 3.52 4.43 -1.95
C HIS A 36 3.17 3.65 -0.69
N ASN A 37 2.43 4.27 0.24
CA ASN A 37 2.06 3.64 1.50
C ASN A 37 0.54 3.50 1.59
N LEU A 38 0.07 2.26 1.39
CA LEU A 38 -1.36 1.92 1.42
C LEU A 38 -1.98 2.11 2.81
N GLU A 39 -1.19 2.00 3.87
CA GLU A 39 -1.63 2.23 5.24
C GLU A 39 -1.87 3.73 5.48
N GLU A 40 -0.94 4.57 5.02
CA GLU A 40 -1.07 6.03 5.15
C GLU A 40 -2.16 6.61 4.24
N THR A 41 -2.45 5.99 3.09
CA THR A 41 -3.57 6.39 2.21
C THR A 41 -4.92 5.91 2.68
N ALA A 42 -4.98 4.92 3.57
CA ALA A 42 -6.22 4.30 4.02
C ALA A 42 -7.33 5.30 4.43
N PRO A 43 -7.05 6.38 5.19
CA PRO A 43 -8.09 7.34 5.60
C PRO A 43 -8.74 8.11 4.44
N SER A 44 -8.04 8.21 3.31
CA SER A 44 -8.50 8.91 2.11
C SER A 44 -9.33 8.04 1.18
N PHE A 45 -9.36 6.72 1.41
CA PHE A 45 -10.15 5.80 0.60
C PHE A 45 -11.66 6.04 0.79
N ARG A 46 -12.44 5.82 -0.27
CA ARG A 46 -13.90 6.01 -0.28
C ARG A 46 -14.54 4.76 -0.86
N LEU A 47 -15.43 4.16 -0.09
CA LEU A 47 -16.24 3.04 -0.53
C LEU A 47 -17.41 3.55 -1.36
N ASP A 48 -17.75 2.80 -2.40
CA ASP A 48 -19.06 2.90 -3.02
C ASP A 48 -20.06 2.00 -2.28
N GLN A 49 -21.35 2.34 -2.43
CA GLN A 49 -22.42 1.67 -1.70
C GLN A 49 -22.49 0.14 -1.94
N PRO A 50 -22.27 -0.37 -3.18
CA PRO A 50 -22.26 -1.82 -3.41
C PRO A 50 -21.15 -2.54 -2.65
N LEU A 51 -19.93 -2.00 -2.64
CA LEU A 51 -18.81 -2.60 -1.92
C LEU A 51 -19.00 -2.55 -0.41
N GLU A 52 -19.51 -1.43 0.11
CA GLU A 52 -19.86 -1.31 1.53
C GLU A 52 -20.87 -2.39 1.94
N THR A 53 -21.91 -2.60 1.13
CA THR A 53 -22.93 -3.63 1.37
C THR A 53 -22.30 -5.04 1.38
N ALA A 54 -21.45 -5.35 0.40
CA ALA A 54 -20.78 -6.65 0.31
C ALA A 54 -19.86 -6.91 1.51
N ILE A 55 -19.11 -5.91 1.97
CA ILE A 55 -18.26 -5.99 3.16
C ILE A 55 -19.11 -6.28 4.40
N ASN A 56 -20.18 -5.52 4.62
CA ASN A 56 -21.05 -5.70 5.77
C ASN A 56 -21.71 -7.09 5.77
N MET A 57 -22.16 -7.58 4.61
CA MET A 57 -22.71 -8.93 4.49
C MET A 57 -21.68 -10.02 4.83
N ALA A 58 -20.47 -9.92 4.27
CA ALA A 58 -19.40 -10.89 4.53
C ALA A 58 -19.03 -10.95 6.02
N LEU A 59 -18.91 -9.77 6.66
CA LEU A 59 -18.63 -9.66 8.09
C LEU A 59 -19.77 -10.23 8.95
N ALA A 60 -21.02 -9.92 8.61
CA ALA A 60 -22.20 -10.39 9.36
C ALA A 60 -22.38 -11.92 9.29
N VAL A 61 -22.07 -12.52 8.14
CA VAL A 61 -22.18 -13.98 7.93
C VAL A 61 -20.92 -14.73 8.41
N GLY A 62 -19.80 -14.02 8.61
CA GLY A 62 -18.51 -14.65 8.90
C GLY A 62 -17.93 -15.40 7.69
N ALA A 63 -18.22 -14.92 6.47
CA ALA A 63 -17.79 -15.54 5.23
C ALA A 63 -16.62 -14.76 4.59
N PRO A 64 -15.70 -15.43 3.87
CA PRO A 64 -14.64 -14.75 3.13
C PRO A 64 -15.22 -13.92 1.97
N LEU A 65 -14.62 -12.76 1.71
CA LEU A 65 -15.01 -11.86 0.62
C LEU A 65 -13.93 -11.83 -0.49
N LEU A 66 -14.32 -12.18 -1.71
CA LEU A 66 -13.48 -12.03 -2.90
C LEU A 66 -13.85 -10.72 -3.63
N VAL A 67 -12.90 -9.80 -3.74
CA VAL A 67 -13.09 -8.52 -4.44
C VAL A 67 -12.49 -8.60 -5.85
N THR A 68 -13.33 -8.44 -6.87
CA THR A 68 -12.93 -8.48 -8.29
C THR A 68 -13.08 -7.10 -8.95
N GLY A 69 -12.48 -6.90 -10.13
CA GLY A 69 -12.61 -5.67 -10.91
C GLY A 69 -11.35 -5.29 -11.68
N GLU A 70 -11.40 -4.21 -12.44
CA GLU A 70 -10.30 -3.74 -13.31
C GLU A 70 -9.03 -3.35 -12.54
N PRO A 71 -7.83 -3.54 -13.12
CA PRO A 71 -6.59 -3.11 -12.47
C PRO A 71 -6.65 -1.62 -12.09
N GLY A 72 -6.19 -1.29 -10.87
CA GLY A 72 -6.21 0.09 -10.36
C GLY A 72 -7.49 0.52 -9.62
N THR A 73 -8.53 -0.31 -9.51
CA THR A 73 -9.79 0.05 -8.81
C THR A 73 -9.72 0.01 -7.26
N GLY A 74 -8.53 -0.01 -6.67
CA GLY A 74 -8.38 0.06 -5.21
C GLY A 74 -8.71 -1.23 -4.44
N LYS A 75 -8.84 -2.40 -5.08
CA LYS A 75 -9.09 -3.70 -4.40
C LYS A 75 -8.20 -3.95 -3.19
N THR A 76 -6.89 -3.77 -3.33
CA THR A 76 -5.93 -3.91 -2.22
C THR A 76 -6.12 -2.82 -1.17
N GLN A 77 -6.45 -1.61 -1.59
CA GLN A 77 -6.65 -0.46 -0.70
C GLN A 77 -7.84 -0.66 0.24
N VAL A 78 -8.88 -1.41 -0.17
CA VAL A 78 -10.02 -1.78 0.67
C VAL A 78 -9.57 -2.47 1.96
N ALA A 79 -8.64 -3.42 1.88
CA ALA A 79 -8.15 -4.15 3.06
C ALA A 79 -7.46 -3.21 4.06
N TRP A 80 -6.64 -2.28 3.56
CA TRP A 80 -5.97 -1.26 4.39
C TRP A 80 -6.95 -0.25 4.98
N TYR A 81 -7.97 0.15 4.23
CA TYR A 81 -9.07 0.96 4.74
C TYR A 81 -9.77 0.29 5.91
N LEU A 82 -10.11 -1.00 5.80
CA LEU A 82 -10.75 -1.74 6.88
C LEU A 82 -9.84 -1.92 8.10
N GLY A 83 -8.55 -2.17 7.89
CA GLY A 83 -7.55 -2.22 8.96
C GLY A 83 -7.48 -0.91 9.75
N TRP A 84 -7.41 0.23 9.05
CA TRP A 84 -7.47 1.56 9.65
C TRP A 84 -8.81 1.81 10.38
N TYR A 85 -9.94 1.48 9.73
CA TYR A 85 -11.29 1.72 10.25
C TYR A 85 -11.56 0.96 11.56
N PHE A 86 -11.22 -0.34 11.59
CA PHE A 86 -11.42 -1.20 12.77
C PHE A 86 -10.24 -1.19 13.75
N LYS A 87 -9.13 -0.53 13.41
CA LYS A 87 -7.86 -0.58 14.17
C LYS A 87 -7.35 -2.00 14.38
N ILE A 88 -7.40 -2.80 13.32
CA ILE A 88 -6.93 -4.19 13.30
C ILE A 88 -5.71 -4.32 12.38
N PRO A 89 -4.78 -5.24 12.67
CA PRO A 89 -3.64 -5.50 11.79
C PRO A 89 -4.10 -6.09 10.45
N VAL A 90 -3.45 -5.69 9.37
CA VAL A 90 -3.67 -6.23 8.02
C VAL A 90 -2.53 -7.19 7.69
N TYR A 91 -2.86 -8.47 7.53
CA TYR A 91 -1.90 -9.49 7.13
C TYR A 91 -1.94 -9.69 5.62
N VAL A 92 -0.86 -9.34 4.94
CA VAL A 92 -0.77 -9.41 3.48
C VAL A 92 0.03 -10.64 3.07
N TYR A 93 -0.57 -11.47 2.23
CA TYR A 93 0.12 -12.58 1.57
C TYR A 93 -0.11 -12.53 0.06
N GLN A 94 0.98 -12.52 -0.71
CA GLN A 94 0.95 -12.52 -2.16
C GLN A 94 1.18 -13.94 -2.67
N VAL A 95 0.10 -14.61 -3.08
CA VAL A 95 0.15 -15.97 -3.63
C VAL A 95 0.82 -15.94 -5.00
N ARG A 96 1.88 -16.72 -5.18
CA ARG A 96 2.62 -16.92 -6.44
C ARG A 96 2.54 -18.39 -6.85
N SER A 97 2.85 -18.71 -8.11
CA SER A 97 2.84 -20.10 -8.59
C SER A 97 3.81 -21.04 -7.85
N ALA A 98 4.87 -20.48 -7.27
CA ALA A 98 5.84 -21.22 -6.45
C ALA A 98 5.50 -21.21 -4.95
N ALA A 99 4.37 -20.62 -4.54
CA ALA A 99 3.97 -20.61 -3.13
C ALA A 99 3.62 -22.05 -2.68
N THR A 100 4.20 -22.45 -1.56
CA THR A 100 3.98 -23.76 -0.94
C THR A 100 3.13 -23.61 0.32
N THR A 101 2.57 -24.72 0.81
CA THR A 101 1.79 -24.70 2.06
C THR A 101 2.68 -24.36 3.26
N ASP A 102 3.96 -24.72 3.21
CA ASP A 102 4.90 -24.45 4.30
C ASP A 102 5.17 -22.94 4.46
N ASP A 103 5.04 -22.15 3.39
CA ASP A 103 5.09 -20.68 3.46
C ASP A 103 3.92 -20.06 4.25
N MET A 104 2.85 -20.83 4.49
CA MET A 104 1.62 -20.37 5.17
C MET A 104 1.41 -21.03 6.54
N LYS A 105 2.27 -21.98 6.93
CA LYS A 105 2.18 -22.64 8.24
C LYS A 105 2.98 -21.86 9.27
N TYR A 106 2.45 -21.80 10.49
CA TYR A 106 3.24 -21.43 11.65
C TYR A 106 3.83 -22.72 12.23
N ASP A 107 5.12 -22.95 12.02
CA ASP A 107 5.82 -24.09 12.64
C ASP A 107 6.23 -23.72 14.07
N PHE A 108 5.66 -24.44 15.03
CA PHE A 108 6.02 -24.33 16.44
C PHE A 108 6.75 -25.60 16.87
N ASP A 109 8.06 -25.50 17.10
CA ASP A 109 8.84 -26.59 17.69
C ASP A 109 8.72 -26.58 19.22
N ALA A 110 7.77 -27.36 19.72
CA ALA A 110 7.50 -27.49 21.15
C ALA A 110 8.68 -28.11 21.93
N VAL A 111 9.52 -28.94 21.28
CA VAL A 111 10.64 -29.64 21.93
C VAL A 111 11.81 -28.68 22.17
N VAL A 112 12.13 -27.86 21.17
CA VAL A 112 13.13 -26.79 21.31
C VAL A 112 12.70 -25.77 22.34
N TYR A 113 11.43 -25.34 22.32
CA TYR A 113 10.88 -24.40 23.31
C TYR A 113 11.06 -24.91 24.75
N LEU A 114 10.74 -26.18 25.02
CA LEU A 114 10.86 -26.78 26.35
C LEU A 114 12.31 -26.91 26.83
N ARG A 115 13.28 -27.12 25.92
CA ARG A 115 14.70 -27.24 26.28
C ARG A 115 15.32 -25.90 26.71
N HIS A 116 14.74 -24.79 26.25
CA HIS A 116 15.19 -23.44 26.54
C HIS A 116 14.35 -22.74 27.63
N ALA A 117 13.31 -23.40 28.15
CA ALA A 117 12.51 -22.95 29.29
C ALA A 117 13.13 -23.42 30.62
#